data_AF-A0A3M1UMJ6-F1
#
_entry.id   AF-A0A3M1UMJ6-F1
#
_cell.length_a   1.000
_cell.length_b   1.000
_cell.length_c   1.000
_cell.angle_alpha   90.00
_cell.angle_beta   90.00
_cell.angle_gamma   90.00
#
_symmetry.space_group_name_H-M   'P 1'
#
loop_
_entity.id
_entity.type
_entity.pdbx_description
1 polymer ?
#
loop_
_entity_poly.entity_id
_entity_poly.type
_entity_poly.pdbx_seq_one_letter_code
_entity_poly.pdbx_strand_id
1 'polypeptide(L)'
;PFPAWRLQDPDACAALLAEAGYARVEVETIQVGYHIERSLDWWELVERTPLIAPVESLAPEARTAFEARHQERVARCFGTEPLWLDIPVHMARGVRPEA
;
A
#
# COMPACT_ATOMS: atom_id res chain seq x y z
N PRO A 1 -13.27 5.35 0.05
CA PRO A 1 -12.52 4.08 0.01
C PRO A 1 -11.45 4.11 -1.08
N PHE A 2 -10.21 3.68 -0.78
CA PHE A 2 -9.14 3.64 -1.77
C PHE A 2 -9.50 2.65 -2.89
N PRO A 3 -9.49 3.03 -4.18
CA PRO A 3 -9.84 2.13 -5.27
C PRO A 3 -9.07 0.81 -5.26
N ALA A 4 -7.82 0.85 -4.81
CA ALA A 4 -6.93 -0.30 -4.67
C ALA A 4 -7.42 -1.36 -3.65
N TRP A 5 -8.35 -1.03 -2.73
CA TRP A 5 -8.89 -2.03 -1.79
C TRP A 5 -9.60 -3.18 -2.48
N ARG A 6 -10.13 -2.97 -3.69
CA ARG A 6 -10.74 -4.02 -4.51
C ARG A 6 -9.73 -5.08 -4.97
N LEU A 7 -8.44 -4.81 -4.84
CA LEU A 7 -7.32 -5.64 -5.28
C LEU A 7 -6.58 -6.27 -4.10
N GLN A 8 -7.14 -6.27 -2.88
CA GLN A 8 -6.48 -6.87 -1.71
C GLN A 8 -6.61 -8.39 -1.64
N ASP A 9 -7.59 -8.95 -2.33
CA ASP A 9 -7.86 -10.38 -2.39
C ASP A 9 -7.33 -10.95 -3.71
N PRO A 10 -6.42 -11.94 -3.70
CA PRO A 10 -5.93 -12.56 -4.93
C PRO A 10 -7.06 -13.19 -5.77
N ASP A 11 -8.13 -13.68 -5.14
CA ASP A 11 -9.28 -14.24 -5.85
C ASP A 11 -10.06 -13.14 -6.58
N ALA A 12 -10.17 -11.95 -5.97
CA ALA A 12 -10.76 -10.79 -6.64
C ALA A 12 -9.92 -10.33 -7.84
N CYS A 13 -8.59 -10.36 -7.73
CA CYS A 13 -7.70 -10.09 -8.86
C CYS A 13 -7.88 -11.10 -9.99
N ALA A 14 -8.03 -12.39 -9.67
CA ALA A 14 -8.27 -13.43 -10.66
C ALA A 14 -9.62 -13.24 -11.36
N ALA A 15 -10.67 -12.94 -10.60
CA ALA A 15 -12.02 -12.69 -11.12
C ALA A 15 -12.02 -11.51 -12.10
N LEU A 16 -11.34 -10.40 -11.78
CA LEU A 16 -11.24 -9.24 -12.66
C LEU A 16 -10.59 -9.56 -14.01
N LEU A 17 -9.56 -10.40 -14.04
CA LEU A 17 -8.94 -10.84 -15.29
C LEU A 17 -9.86 -11.77 -16.10
N ALA A 18 -10.56 -12.68 -15.43
CA ALA A 18 -11.53 -13.57 -16.08
C ALA A 18 -12.71 -12.78 -16.69
N GLU A 19 -13.26 -11.80 -15.97
CA GLU A 19 -14.31 -10.90 -16.44
C GLU A 19 -13.87 -10.07 -17.64
N ALA A 20 -12.59 -9.70 -17.70
CA ALA A 20 -11.99 -9.03 -18.85
C ALA A 20 -11.70 -9.96 -20.04
N GLY A 21 -12.05 -11.25 -19.94
CA GLY A 21 -11.92 -12.24 -21.01
C GLY A 21 -10.55 -12.90 -21.13
N TYR A 22 -9.68 -12.78 -20.13
CA TYR A 22 -8.41 -13.52 -20.10
C TYR A 22 -8.63 -14.98 -19.67
N ALA A 23 -7.88 -15.89 -20.29
CA ALA A 23 -7.82 -17.31 -19.94
C ALA A 23 -6.50 -17.64 -19.22
N ARG A 24 -6.42 -18.82 -18.60
CA ARG A 24 -5.23 -19.28 -17.84
C ARG A 24 -4.74 -18.23 -16.85
N VAL A 25 -5.68 -17.71 -16.05
CA VAL A 25 -5.39 -16.67 -15.06
C VAL A 25 -4.64 -17.31 -13.89
N GLU A 26 -3.52 -16.68 -13.53
CA GLU A 26 -2.70 -17.04 -12.38
C GLU A 26 -2.46 -15.79 -11.55
N VAL A 27 -2.54 -15.93 -10.22
CA VAL A 27 -2.23 -14.87 -9.27
C VAL A 27 -1.24 -15.41 -8.26
N GLU A 28 -0.14 -14.69 -8.08
CA GLU A 28 0.88 -14.98 -7.07
C GLU A 28 0.97 -13.80 -6.11
N THR A 29 1.00 -14.08 -4.80
CA THR A 29 1.31 -13.08 -3.78
C THR A 29 2.79 -13.14 -3.46
N ILE A 30 3.51 -12.06 -3.73
CA ILE A 30 4.92 -11.92 -3.38
C ILE A 30 5.09 -10.89 -2.28
N GLN A 31 6.05 -11.12 -1.39
CA GLN A 31 6.44 -10.16 -0.36
C GLN A 31 7.54 -9.25 -0.90
N VAL A 32 7.27 -7.94 -0.94
CA VAL A 32 8.23 -6.91 -1.39
C VAL A 32 8.51 -5.85 -0.33
N GLY A 33 8.19 -6.16 0.93
CA GLY A 33 8.48 -5.35 2.09
C GLY A 33 9.97 -5.08 2.29
N TYR A 34 10.25 -4.12 3.16
CA TYR A 34 11.62 -3.69 3.48
C TYR A 34 11.68 -3.08 4.88
N HIS A 35 12.89 -2.94 5.42
CA HIS A 35 13.10 -2.29 6.71
C HIS A 35 13.06 -0.76 6.56
N ILE A 36 12.29 -0.13 7.44
CA ILE A 36 12.32 1.30 7.68
C ILE A 36 13.27 1.53 8.84
N GLU A 37 14.34 2.29 8.60
CA GLU A 37 15.41 2.50 9.58
C GLU A 37 15.00 3.49 10.67
N ARG A 38 14.26 4.55 10.32
CA ARG A 38 13.87 5.62 11.24
C ARG A 38 12.43 6.04 11.07
N SER A 39 11.84 6.57 12.13
CA SER A 39 10.46 7.10 12.11
C SER A 39 10.23 8.20 11.09
N LEU A 40 11.26 8.99 10.75
CA LEU A 40 11.18 10.02 9.72
C LEU A 40 11.07 9.42 8.31
N ASP A 41 11.73 8.30 8.05
CA ASP A 41 11.72 7.64 6.74
C ASP A 41 10.32 7.12 6.40
N TRP A 42 9.51 6.79 7.41
CA TRP A 42 8.09 6.50 7.25
C TRP A 42 7.29 7.72 6.75
N TRP A 43 7.57 8.92 7.26
CA TRP A 43 6.83 10.11 6.82
C TRP A 43 7.12 10.44 5.35
N GLU A 44 8.38 10.30 4.92
CA GLU A 44 8.77 10.45 3.52
C GLU A 44 7.98 9.48 2.59
N LEU A 45 7.72 8.26 3.05
CA LEU A 45 6.87 7.30 2.35
C LEU A 45 5.42 7.79 2.25
N VAL A 46 4.86 8.27 3.35
CA VAL A 46 3.49 8.82 3.36
C VAL A 46 3.38 9.95 2.34
N GLU A 47 4.32 10.89 2.32
CA GLU A 47 4.33 12.03 1.40
C GLU A 47 4.51 11.66 -0.08
N ARG A 48 5.24 10.58 -0.37
CA ARG A 48 5.54 10.16 -1.75
C ARG A 48 4.56 9.15 -2.33
N THR A 49 3.53 8.77 -1.58
CA THR A 49 2.53 7.78 -2.00
C THR A 49 1.14 8.37 -1.93
N PRO A 50 0.12 7.71 -2.52
CA PRO A 50 -1.27 8.13 -2.38
C PRO A 50 -1.80 8.17 -0.93
N LEU A 51 -1.02 7.70 0.06
CA LEU A 51 -1.33 7.82 1.48
C LEU A 51 -1.35 9.27 1.97
N ILE A 52 -0.76 10.23 1.23
CA ILE A 52 -0.79 11.65 1.60
C ILE A 52 -2.16 12.30 1.40
N ALA A 53 -3.00 11.75 0.51
CA ALA A 53 -4.26 12.39 0.10
C ALA A 53 -5.20 12.75 1.27
N PRO A 54 -5.38 11.93 2.32
CA PRO A 54 -6.17 12.32 3.49
C PRO A 54 -5.56 13.48 4.28
N VAL A 55 -4.23 13.57 4.33
CA VAL A 55 -3.51 14.64 5.04
C VAL A 55 -3.62 15.97 4.30
N GLU A 56 -3.54 15.93 2.96
CA GLU A 56 -3.72 17.12 2.11
C GLU A 56 -5.13 17.70 2.17
N SER A 57 -6.13 16.88 2.52
CA SER A 57 -7.51 17.34 2.69
C SER A 57 -7.74 18.15 3.98
N LEU A 58 -6.76 18.18 4.89
CA LEU A 58 -6.85 18.92 6.15
C LEU A 58 -6.54 20.40 5.95
N ALA A 59 -7.16 21.26 6.77
CA ALA A 59 -6.75 22.65 6.89
C ALA A 59 -5.27 22.75 7.34
N PRO A 60 -4.52 23.81 6.97
CA PRO A 60 -3.09 23.91 7.23
C PRO A 60 -2.71 23.68 8.70
N GLU A 61 -3.46 24.27 9.64
CA GLU A 61 -3.21 24.14 11.08
C GLU A 61 -3.46 22.71 11.56
N ALA A 62 -4.49 22.05 11.02
CA ALA A 62 -4.82 20.67 11.33
C ALA A 62 -3.79 19.69 10.72
N ARG A 63 -3.22 20.01 9.56
CA ARG A 63 -2.15 19.23 8.93
C ARG A 63 -0.90 19.20 9.79
N THR A 64 -0.41 20.36 10.25
CA THR A 64 0.77 20.44 11.11
C THR A 64 0.56 19.67 12.43
N ALA A 65 -0.60 19.85 13.06
CA ALA A 65 -0.93 19.12 14.30
C ALA A 65 -1.04 17.60 14.07
N PHE A 66 -1.59 17.18 12.92
CA PHE A 66 -1.69 15.78 12.55
C PHE A 66 -0.31 15.15 12.35
N GLU A 67 0.55 15.80 11.57
CA GLU A 67 1.90 15.32 11.26
C GLU A 67 2.71 15.12 12.54
N ALA A 68 2.78 16.12 13.42
CA ALA A 68 3.50 16.02 14.69
C ALA A 68 3.00 14.84 15.54
N ARG A 69 1.68 14.71 15.72
CA ARG A 69 1.08 13.62 16.49
C ARG A 69 1.30 12.25 15.83
N HIS A 70 1.29 12.18 14.50
CA HIS A 70 1.50 10.93 13.77
C HIS A 70 2.95 10.48 13.87
N GLN A 71 3.91 11.39 13.71
CA GLN A 71 5.33 11.09 13.89
C GLN A 71 5.63 10.61 15.32
N GLU A 72 5.06 11.24 16.35
CA GLU A 72 5.18 10.75 17.74
C GLU A 72 4.65 9.32 17.92
N ARG A 73 3.51 9.01 17.30
CA ARG A 73 2.92 7.66 17.36
C ARG A 73 3.79 6.64 16.65
N VAL A 74 4.27 6.97 15.46
CA VAL A 74 5.13 6.11 14.65
C VAL A 74 6.45 5.87 15.37
N ALA A 75 7.07 6.90 15.96
CA ALA A 75 8.30 6.77 16.72
C ALA A 75 8.19 5.77 17.88
N ARG A 76 7.01 5.63 18.50
CA ARG A 76 6.77 4.62 19.55
C ARG A 76 6.68 3.19 19.02
N CYS A 77 6.46 3.00 17.72
CA CYS A 77 6.52 1.69 17.10
C CYS A 77 7.97 1.23 16.91
N PHE A 78 8.91 2.16 16.74
CA PHE A 78 10.33 1.84 16.64
C PHE A 78 10.85 1.41 18.02
N GLY A 79 11.45 0.22 18.07
CA GLY A 79 12.17 -0.28 19.24
C GLY A 79 13.67 0.01 19.10
N THR A 80 14.49 -0.99 19.43
CA THR A 80 15.94 -0.96 19.18
C THR A 80 16.33 -1.42 17.77
N GLU A 81 15.37 -1.95 17.00
CA GLU A 81 15.57 -2.50 15.67
C GLU A 81 14.74 -1.74 14.63
N PRO A 82 15.16 -1.73 13.34
CA PRO A 82 14.37 -1.20 12.24
C PRO A 82 12.98 -1.85 12.14
N LEU A 83 11.99 -1.10 11.66
CA LEU A 83 10.64 -1.62 11.46
C LEU A 83 10.55 -2.38 10.13
N TRP A 84 10.05 -3.61 10.15
CA TRP A 84 9.65 -4.29 8.92
C TRP A 84 8.34 -3.71 8.39
N LEU A 85 8.36 -3.14 7.19
CA LEU A 85 7.16 -2.75 6.46
C LEU A 85 6.67 -3.93 5.63
N ASP A 86 5.55 -4.50 6.04
CA ASP A 86 4.92 -5.63 5.35
C ASP A 86 4.15 -5.15 4.10
N ILE A 87 4.60 -5.57 2.91
CA ILE A 87 3.99 -5.19 1.62
C ILE A 87 3.77 -6.45 0.77
N PRO A 88 2.65 -7.17 0.98
CA PRO A 88 2.23 -8.22 0.06
C PRO A 88 1.70 -7.60 -1.25
N VAL A 89 2.18 -8.09 -2.39
CA VAL A 89 1.76 -7.67 -3.73
C VAL A 89 1.23 -8.84 -4.51
N HIS A 90 0.02 -8.69 -5.06
CA HIS A 90 -0.58 -9.66 -5.97
C HIS A 90 -0.14 -9.39 -7.40
N MET A 91 0.61 -10.32 -7.97
CA MET A 91 1.01 -10.34 -9.37
C MET A 91 0.02 -11.23 -10.13
N ALA A 92 -0.88 -10.61 -10.90
CA ALA A 92 -1.91 -11.31 -11.66
C ALA A 92 -1.58 -11.31 -13.16
N ARG A 93 -1.62 -12.47 -13.81
CA ARG A 93 -1.38 -12.63 -15.25
C ARG A 93 -2.41 -13.54 -15.90
N GLY A 94 -2.68 -13.31 -17.18
CA GLY A 94 -3.57 -14.14 -17.98
C GLY A 94 -3.23 -14.05 -19.47
N VAL A 95 -3.70 -15.02 -20.24
CA VAL A 95 -3.50 -15.12 -21.68
C VAL A 95 -4.75 -14.62 -22.39
N ARG A 96 -4.59 -13.71 -23.35
CA ARG A 96 -5.69 -13.31 -24.23
C ARG A 96 -6.06 -14.50 -25.13
N PRO A 97 -7.32 -14.95 -25.17
CA PRO A 97 -7.75 -15.99 -26.11
C PRO A 97 -7.54 -15.54 -27.57
N GLU A 98 -7.09 -16.44 -28.44
CA GLU A 98 -7.08 -16.20 -29.88
C GLU A 98 -8.54 -16.14 -30.37
N ALA A 99 -8.82 -15.22 -31.31
CA ALA A 99 -10.16 -14.94 -31.84
C ALA A 99 -10.67 -16.04 -32.78
#